data_AF-A0A960LNI2-F1
#
_entry.id   AF-A0A960LNI2-F1
#
_cell.length_a   1.000
_cell.length_b   1.000
_cell.length_c   1.000
_cell.angle_alpha   90.00
_cell.angle_beta   90.00
_cell.angle_gamma   90.00
#
_symmetry.space_group_name_H-M   'P 1'
#
loop_
_entity.id
_entity.type
_entity.pdbx_description
1 polymer ?
#
loop_
_entity_poly.entity_id
_entity_poly.type
_entity_poly.pdbx_seq_one_letter_code
_entity_poly.pdbx_strand_id
1 'polypeptide(L)'
;ALDLVHTTERIQKNWFHLYMRQPSRFHPTVIMPNYWPGGQSIRPTILDGDPAQQIEALWTYLESGTQARKPLGLSRQSNELRVFDVAEICRGRGTAGFRGIGVGYSGRINLAFDSEEMALRELWKGEFANVNFGSFHPRGTDRISFPPGIPFHDLKSLDDSWPFKGKTNHGFPQDHGYQFRGYHLDEMRRPTFRYHYREIEVEEFFEDVVTQDGNDYFKRTFQFEAAEPQEPFYFRAACGRKVSATSDQVFVIDRLQLRLTSDHTGILREGDPGEILVPLTLPKGISTLTLEYQW
;
A
#
# COMPACT_ATOMS: atom_id res chain seq x y z
N ALA A 1 13.52 -12.18 12.02
CA ALA A 1 14.08 -12.63 13.32
C ALA A 1 13.76 -11.57 14.37
N LEU A 2 13.56 -11.97 15.63
CA LEU A 2 13.35 -11.02 16.73
C LEU A 2 14.67 -10.28 17.01
N ASP A 3 14.63 -8.95 17.12
CA ASP A 3 15.80 -8.17 17.49
C ASP A 3 15.98 -8.20 19.02
N LEU A 4 17.13 -8.71 19.46
CA LEU A 4 17.45 -8.89 20.87
C LEU A 4 18.37 -7.79 21.42
N VAL A 5 18.81 -6.82 20.60
CA VAL A 5 19.78 -5.80 21.05
C VAL A 5 19.27 -4.91 22.19
N HIS A 6 17.95 -4.80 22.37
CA HIS A 6 17.34 -4.04 23.48
C HIS A 6 17.11 -4.88 24.76
N THR A 7 17.63 -6.11 24.80
CA THR A 7 17.44 -7.00 25.95
C THR A 7 17.99 -6.38 27.23
N THR A 8 19.20 -5.82 27.17
CA THR A 8 19.93 -5.25 28.32
C THR A 8 19.28 -4.01 28.92
N GLU A 9 18.42 -3.32 28.18
CA GLU A 9 17.61 -2.19 28.67
C GLU A 9 16.43 -2.66 29.55
N ARG A 10 15.99 -3.91 29.41
CA ARG A 10 14.74 -4.42 29.97
C ARG A 10 14.91 -5.50 31.02
N ILE A 11 16.03 -6.23 31.00
CA ILE A 11 16.32 -7.29 31.97
C ILE A 11 17.63 -7.02 32.69
N GLN A 12 17.75 -7.51 33.92
CA GLN A 12 18.99 -7.40 34.69
C GLN A 12 19.98 -8.50 34.30
N LYS A 13 21.28 -8.18 34.31
CA LYS A 13 22.37 -9.13 33.99
C LYS A 13 22.29 -10.43 34.79
N ASN A 14 22.17 -10.34 36.11
CA ASN A 14 22.10 -11.54 36.96
C ASN A 14 20.91 -12.42 36.61
N TRP A 15 19.77 -11.81 36.27
CA TRP A 15 18.59 -12.54 35.83
C TRP A 15 18.82 -13.24 34.50
N PHE A 16 19.43 -12.56 33.52
CA PHE A 16 19.82 -13.17 32.24
C PHE A 16 20.72 -14.38 32.45
N HIS A 17 21.75 -14.27 33.32
CA HIS A 17 22.65 -15.38 33.60
C HIS A 17 21.95 -16.60 34.19
N LEU A 18 20.99 -16.38 35.11
CA LEU A 18 20.20 -17.46 35.68
C LEU A 18 19.27 -18.08 34.64
N TYR A 19 18.60 -17.25 33.84
CA TYR A 19 17.65 -17.68 32.83
C TYR A 19 18.31 -18.52 31.74
N MET A 20 19.44 -18.05 31.18
CA MET A 20 20.14 -18.72 30.07
C MET A 20 20.62 -20.14 30.42
N ARG A 21 20.94 -20.40 31.70
CA ARG A 21 21.38 -21.74 32.15
C ARG A 21 20.27 -22.78 32.08
N GLN A 22 19.03 -22.40 32.35
CA GLN A 22 17.90 -23.33 32.35
C GLN A 22 16.57 -22.59 32.17
N PRO A 23 16.23 -22.16 30.93
CA PRO A 23 15.00 -21.39 30.68
C PRO A 23 13.72 -22.11 31.16
N SER A 24 13.66 -23.44 30.97
CA SER A 24 12.52 -24.28 31.35
C SER A 24 12.26 -24.33 32.86
N ARG A 25 13.25 -23.98 33.70
CA ARG A 25 13.07 -23.85 35.15
C ARG A 25 12.12 -22.71 35.50
N PHE A 26 12.14 -21.63 34.71
CA PHE A 26 11.31 -20.45 34.93
C PHE A 26 10.01 -20.48 34.13
N HIS A 27 10.01 -21.13 32.97
CA HIS A 27 8.83 -21.27 32.12
C HIS A 27 8.81 -22.63 31.40
N PRO A 28 8.02 -23.61 31.87
CA PRO A 28 8.06 -25.00 31.38
C PRO A 28 7.78 -25.17 29.88
N THR A 29 6.97 -24.29 29.28
CA THR A 29 6.59 -24.34 27.86
C THR A 29 7.39 -23.39 26.98
N VAL A 30 8.54 -22.89 27.47
CA VAL A 30 9.40 -22.00 26.69
C VAL A 30 9.96 -22.73 25.46
N ILE A 31 9.90 -22.07 24.31
CA ILE A 31 10.45 -22.58 23.04
C ILE A 31 11.99 -22.45 23.02
N MET A 32 12.55 -21.55 23.82
CA MET A 32 13.98 -21.33 23.91
C MET A 32 14.72 -22.62 24.30
N PRO A 33 15.63 -23.13 23.45
CA PRO A 33 16.38 -24.34 23.74
C PRO A 33 17.32 -24.16 24.93
N ASN A 34 17.60 -25.25 25.65
CA ASN A 34 18.66 -25.28 26.65
C ASN A 34 20.01 -25.53 25.97
N TYR A 35 20.91 -24.55 26.02
CA TYR A 35 22.26 -24.62 25.44
C TYR A 35 23.33 -25.10 26.44
N TRP A 36 22.99 -25.22 27.73
CA TRP A 36 23.88 -25.72 28.78
C TRP A 36 23.21 -26.83 29.62
N PRO A 37 22.75 -27.94 29.01
CA PRO A 37 22.14 -29.04 29.74
C PRO A 37 23.12 -29.61 30.78
N GLY A 38 22.65 -29.83 32.01
CA GLY A 38 23.51 -30.30 33.11
C GLY A 38 24.62 -29.31 33.51
N GLY A 39 24.53 -28.04 33.09
CA GLY A 39 25.56 -27.05 33.33
C GLY A 39 26.80 -27.20 32.44
N GLN A 40 26.71 -27.93 31.32
CA GLN A 40 27.81 -28.12 30.38
C GLN A 40 27.45 -27.54 29.01
N SER A 41 28.38 -26.83 28.38
CA SER A 41 28.17 -26.24 27.05
C SER A 41 28.06 -27.31 25.97
N ILE A 42 27.06 -27.20 25.10
CA ILE A 42 27.00 -27.99 23.85
C ILE A 42 28.03 -27.53 22.80
N ARG A 43 28.77 -26.44 23.06
CA ARG A 43 29.84 -25.91 22.21
C ARG A 43 31.15 -25.81 23.00
N PRO A 44 31.83 -26.93 23.27
CA PRO A 44 33.04 -26.95 24.10
C PRO A 44 34.23 -26.24 23.46
N THR A 45 34.22 -26.02 22.14
CA THR A 45 35.31 -25.36 21.40
C THR A 45 35.31 -23.84 21.52
N ILE A 46 34.29 -23.24 22.13
CA ILE A 46 34.19 -21.79 22.33
C ILE A 46 34.42 -21.49 23.80
N LEU A 47 35.39 -20.64 24.13
CA LEU A 47 35.71 -20.26 25.52
C LEU A 47 35.89 -21.49 26.42
N ASP A 48 36.55 -22.53 25.90
CA ASP A 48 36.82 -23.81 26.57
C ASP A 48 35.58 -24.51 27.16
N GLY A 49 34.39 -24.20 26.63
CA GLY A 49 33.14 -24.74 27.10
C GLY A 49 32.65 -24.17 28.42
N ASP A 50 33.28 -23.12 28.96
CA ASP A 50 32.90 -22.46 30.21
C ASP A 50 31.53 -21.78 30.07
N PRO A 51 30.47 -22.28 30.76
CA PRO A 51 29.15 -21.73 30.64
C PRO A 51 29.03 -20.28 31.14
N ALA A 52 29.77 -19.91 32.18
CA ALA A 52 29.70 -18.57 32.74
C ALA A 52 30.30 -17.56 31.75
N GLN A 53 31.46 -17.87 31.16
CA GLN A 53 32.10 -17.02 30.17
C GLN A 53 31.31 -16.96 28.86
N GLN A 54 30.71 -18.06 28.42
CA GLN A 54 29.87 -18.06 27.22
C GLN A 54 28.59 -17.22 27.38
N ILE A 55 27.92 -17.31 28.54
CA ILE A 55 26.73 -16.49 28.82
C ILE A 55 27.13 -15.01 28.99
N GLU A 56 28.25 -14.73 29.64
CA GLU A 56 28.81 -13.38 29.77
C GLU A 56 29.10 -12.78 28.39
N ALA A 57 29.74 -13.53 27.49
CA ALA A 57 30.03 -13.06 26.13
C ALA A 57 28.76 -12.70 25.35
N LEU A 58 27.67 -13.45 25.52
CA LEU A 58 26.37 -13.11 24.95
C LEU A 58 25.81 -11.81 25.57
N TRP A 59 25.93 -11.64 26.88
CA TRP A 59 25.50 -10.42 27.56
C TRP A 59 26.29 -9.20 27.05
N THR A 60 27.63 -9.25 27.03
CA THR A 60 28.48 -8.17 26.53
C THR A 60 28.18 -7.82 25.07
N TYR A 61 27.90 -8.84 24.25
CA TYR A 61 27.46 -8.64 22.88
C TYR A 61 26.16 -7.84 22.81
N LEU A 62 25.17 -8.18 23.65
CA LEU A 62 23.88 -7.48 23.70
C LEU A 62 23.99 -6.08 24.34
N GLU A 63 24.92 -5.86 25.28
CA GLU A 63 25.21 -4.53 25.86
C GLU A 63 25.69 -3.53 24.81
N SER A 64 26.27 -4.00 23.71
CA SER A 64 26.64 -3.14 22.58
C SER A 64 25.43 -2.57 21.83
N GLY A 65 24.21 -3.04 22.12
CA GLY A 65 22.97 -2.49 21.58
C GLY A 65 22.98 -2.39 20.05
N THR A 66 22.59 -1.23 19.51
CA THR A 66 22.59 -0.97 18.07
C THR A 66 23.98 -0.95 17.43
N GLN A 67 25.05 -0.92 18.23
CA GLN A 67 26.45 -1.01 17.77
C GLN A 67 26.97 -2.46 17.71
N ALA A 68 26.18 -3.44 18.18
CA ALA A 68 26.57 -4.84 18.14
C ALA A 68 26.79 -5.32 16.69
N ARG A 69 27.93 -5.98 16.43
CA ARG A 69 28.25 -6.51 15.09
C ARG A 69 27.29 -7.62 14.73
N LYS A 70 26.60 -7.51 13.59
CA LYS A 70 25.68 -8.55 13.13
C LYS A 70 26.35 -9.93 13.11
N PRO A 71 25.72 -10.98 13.67
CA PRO A 71 26.27 -12.33 13.65
C PRO A 71 26.55 -12.79 12.22
N LEU A 72 27.63 -13.55 12.04
CA LEU A 72 27.96 -14.15 10.75
C LEU A 72 26.83 -15.08 10.30
N GLY A 73 26.40 -14.95 9.05
CA GLY A 73 25.29 -15.74 8.48
C GLY A 73 23.90 -15.11 8.60
N LEU A 74 23.75 -13.98 9.29
CA LEU A 74 22.52 -13.16 9.20
C LEU A 74 22.48 -12.47 7.84
N SER A 75 21.85 -13.13 6.85
CA SER A 75 21.51 -12.50 5.58
C SER A 75 20.63 -11.28 5.85
N ARG A 76 20.96 -10.14 5.24
CA ARG A 76 20.02 -9.02 5.13
C ARG A 76 18.83 -9.57 4.37
N GLN A 77 17.75 -9.91 5.07
CA GLN A 77 16.47 -10.10 4.40
C GLN A 77 16.17 -8.76 3.72
N SER A 78 16.18 -8.76 2.39
CA SER A 78 15.75 -7.59 1.66
C SER A 78 14.28 -7.39 1.98
N ASN A 79 13.94 -6.18 2.41
CA ASN A 79 12.55 -5.77 2.58
C ASN A 79 11.89 -5.43 1.24
N GLU A 80 12.63 -5.60 0.15
CA GLU A 80 12.17 -5.33 -1.21
C GLU A 80 11.20 -6.41 -1.67
N LEU A 81 10.03 -5.96 -2.13
CA LEU A 81 9.07 -6.76 -2.85
C LEU A 81 9.23 -6.45 -4.34
N ARG A 82 9.61 -7.46 -5.12
CA ARG A 82 9.84 -7.35 -6.57
C ARG A 82 8.69 -7.97 -7.34
N VAL A 83 8.41 -7.37 -8.49
CA VAL A 83 7.46 -7.89 -9.46
C VAL A 83 8.25 -8.52 -10.60
N PHE A 84 7.84 -9.72 -11.00
CA PHE A 84 8.40 -10.42 -12.16
C PHE A 84 7.28 -10.63 -13.18
N ASP A 85 6.78 -11.85 -13.30
CA ASP A 85 5.86 -12.24 -14.38
C ASP A 85 4.39 -11.94 -14.06
N VAL A 86 4.03 -11.90 -12.78
CA VAL A 86 2.65 -11.65 -12.30
C VAL A 86 2.65 -10.50 -11.31
N ALA A 87 1.51 -9.82 -11.17
CA ALA A 87 1.39 -8.71 -10.25
C ALA A 87 1.61 -9.15 -8.80
N GLU A 88 2.30 -8.29 -8.03
CA GLU A 88 2.52 -8.48 -6.60
C GLU A 88 1.80 -7.43 -5.78
N ILE A 89 1.35 -7.83 -4.59
CA ILE A 89 0.52 -7.00 -3.73
C ILE A 89 1.13 -6.91 -2.34
N CYS A 90 1.17 -5.70 -1.79
CA CYS A 90 1.43 -5.45 -0.39
C CYS A 90 0.29 -4.62 0.23
N ARG A 91 0.08 -4.80 1.54
CA ARG A 91 -0.95 -4.08 2.28
C ARG A 91 -0.37 -3.47 3.53
N GLY A 92 -0.87 -2.30 3.90
CA GLY A 92 -0.52 -1.64 5.14
C GLY A 92 -0.52 -0.13 5.01
N ARG A 93 0.13 0.51 5.97
CA ARG A 93 0.33 1.96 5.93
C ARG A 93 1.29 2.33 4.79
N GLY A 94 0.91 3.27 3.95
CA GLY A 94 1.75 3.74 2.85
C GLY A 94 1.34 5.14 2.39
N THR A 95 1.70 5.45 1.15
CA THR A 95 1.30 6.70 0.47
C THR A 95 -0.22 6.78 0.22
N ALA A 96 -0.90 5.64 0.25
CA ALA A 96 -2.36 5.54 0.18
C ALA A 96 -3.06 5.47 1.56
N GLY A 97 -2.46 6.03 2.60
CA GLY A 97 -3.06 6.06 3.95
C GLY A 97 -2.82 4.79 4.77
N PHE A 98 -3.62 4.57 5.81
CA PHE A 98 -3.46 3.45 6.76
C PHE A 98 -3.96 2.11 6.22
N ARG A 99 -4.90 2.14 5.27
CA ARG A 99 -5.46 0.96 4.60
C ARG A 99 -5.04 0.94 3.13
N GLY A 100 -3.75 1.23 2.90
CA GLY A 100 -3.18 1.22 1.56
C GLY A 100 -3.00 -0.20 1.03
N ILE A 101 -3.27 -0.35 -0.26
CA ILE A 101 -2.96 -1.55 -1.05
C ILE A 101 -2.01 -1.11 -2.16
N GLY A 102 -0.75 -1.55 -2.08
CA GLY A 102 0.21 -1.39 -3.15
C GLY A 102 0.07 -2.55 -4.14
N VAL A 103 0.06 -2.25 -5.44
CA VAL A 103 0.04 -3.27 -6.49
C VAL A 103 1.14 -2.93 -7.49
N GLY A 104 2.04 -3.87 -7.70
CA GLY A 104 3.09 -3.73 -8.70
C GLY A 104 2.82 -4.64 -9.88
N TYR A 105 2.86 -4.07 -11.09
CA TYR A 105 2.62 -4.79 -12.33
C TYR A 105 3.93 -5.14 -13.05
N SER A 106 3.90 -6.18 -13.88
CA SER A 106 5.05 -6.74 -14.59
C SER A 106 5.71 -5.75 -15.54
N GLY A 107 4.94 -4.85 -16.14
CA GLY A 107 5.38 -3.74 -16.99
C GLY A 107 5.97 -2.57 -16.19
N ARG A 108 6.24 -2.75 -14.89
CA ARG A 108 6.89 -1.77 -14.01
C ARG A 108 6.13 -0.46 -13.85
N ILE A 109 4.81 -0.49 -14.05
CA ILE A 109 3.91 0.55 -13.57
C ILE A 109 3.23 0.01 -12.31
N ASN A 110 3.22 0.81 -11.25
CA ASN A 110 2.74 0.40 -9.95
C ASN A 110 1.71 1.41 -9.44
N LEU A 111 0.81 0.96 -8.57
CA LEU A 111 -0.20 1.81 -7.96
C LEU A 111 -0.26 1.65 -6.44
N ALA A 112 -0.79 2.67 -5.77
CA ALA A 112 -1.25 2.60 -4.39
C ALA A 112 -2.73 3.01 -4.34
N PHE A 113 -3.57 2.09 -3.88
CA PHE A 113 -5.01 2.27 -3.71
C PHE A 113 -5.35 2.41 -2.23
N ASP A 114 -6.19 3.38 -1.90
CA ASP A 114 -6.71 3.60 -0.56
C ASP A 114 -8.03 2.83 -0.41
N SER A 115 -8.03 1.73 0.33
CA SER A 115 -9.25 0.94 0.53
C SER A 115 -10.18 1.51 1.60
N GLU A 116 -9.80 2.61 2.26
CA GLU A 116 -10.67 3.35 3.17
C GLU A 116 -11.51 4.36 2.41
N GLU A 117 -10.93 5.07 1.44
CA GLU A 117 -11.60 6.13 0.65
C GLU A 117 -11.91 5.72 -0.81
N MET A 118 -11.62 4.47 -1.18
CA MET A 118 -11.87 3.87 -2.51
C MET A 118 -11.20 4.64 -3.64
N ALA A 119 -10.00 5.15 -3.38
CA ALA A 119 -9.34 6.08 -4.28
C ALA A 119 -7.95 5.57 -4.69
N LEU A 120 -7.64 5.72 -5.98
CA LEU A 120 -6.26 5.71 -6.45
C LEU A 120 -5.54 6.90 -5.82
N ARG A 121 -4.36 6.68 -5.23
CA ARG A 121 -3.57 7.71 -4.53
C ARG A 121 -2.25 8.00 -5.18
N GLU A 122 -1.64 6.99 -5.76
CA GLU A 122 -0.33 7.14 -6.37
C GLU A 122 -0.15 6.15 -7.52
N LEU A 123 0.53 6.60 -8.57
CA LEU A 123 1.13 5.77 -9.59
C LEU A 123 2.63 6.03 -9.64
N TRP A 124 3.46 5.02 -9.94
CA TRP A 124 4.90 5.21 -10.13
C TRP A 124 5.50 4.17 -11.07
N LYS A 125 6.61 4.54 -11.73
CA LYS A 125 7.35 3.67 -12.64
C LYS A 125 8.56 3.03 -11.97
N GLY A 126 8.97 1.85 -12.42
CA GLY A 126 10.18 1.17 -11.98
C GLY A 126 9.96 0.19 -10.83
N GLU A 127 10.88 0.18 -9.86
CA GLU A 127 10.85 -0.75 -8.72
C GLU A 127 9.56 -0.62 -7.89
N PHE A 128 9.02 -1.74 -7.43
CA PHE A 128 7.71 -1.77 -6.77
C PHE A 128 7.75 -1.17 -5.36
N ALA A 129 8.11 -1.93 -4.33
CA ALA A 129 8.01 -1.45 -2.96
C ALA A 129 8.99 -2.10 -2.00
N ASN A 130 9.29 -1.39 -0.90
CA ASN A 130 9.81 -1.99 0.31
C ASN A 130 8.67 -2.19 1.32
N VAL A 131 8.66 -3.32 2.01
CA VAL A 131 7.67 -3.65 3.06
C VAL A 131 8.34 -3.73 4.43
N ASN A 132 7.68 -3.20 5.46
CA ASN A 132 8.18 -3.25 6.82
C ASN A 132 7.03 -3.19 7.83
N PHE A 133 6.99 -4.09 8.82
CA PHE A 133 6.06 -4.09 9.97
C PHE A 133 4.68 -3.40 9.71
N GLY A 134 3.89 -3.92 8.76
CA GLY A 134 2.56 -3.39 8.46
C GLY A 134 2.52 -2.09 7.64
N SER A 135 3.63 -1.74 6.99
CA SER A 135 3.77 -0.58 6.09
C SER A 135 4.47 -0.96 4.78
N PHE A 136 4.25 -0.16 3.74
CA PHE A 136 4.98 -0.27 2.48
C PHE A 136 5.36 1.12 1.95
N HIS A 137 6.47 1.18 1.20
CA HIS A 137 6.99 2.41 0.63
C HIS A 137 7.35 2.19 -0.84
N PRO A 138 6.84 3.02 -1.78
CA PRO A 138 7.23 2.96 -3.18
C PRO A 138 8.73 3.10 -3.37
N ARG A 139 9.31 2.27 -4.24
CA ARG A 139 10.75 2.27 -4.56
C ARG A 139 11.09 2.99 -5.86
N GLY A 140 10.16 3.00 -6.80
CA GLY A 140 10.37 3.57 -8.12
C GLY A 140 10.35 5.11 -8.16
N THR A 141 10.48 5.59 -9.40
CA THR A 141 10.55 7.00 -9.79
C THR A 141 9.25 7.43 -10.45
N ASP A 142 9.23 8.68 -10.94
CA ASP A 142 8.12 9.18 -11.78
C ASP A 142 6.76 8.99 -11.13
N ARG A 143 6.61 9.54 -9.93
CA ARG A 143 5.41 9.42 -9.12
C ARG A 143 4.34 10.43 -9.51
N ILE A 144 3.13 9.96 -9.77
CA ILE A 144 1.93 10.77 -9.91
C ILE A 144 1.10 10.60 -8.66
N SER A 145 0.80 11.70 -7.97
CA SER A 145 -0.11 11.70 -6.83
C SER A 145 -1.51 12.08 -7.29
N PHE A 146 -2.50 11.39 -6.75
CA PHE A 146 -3.91 11.63 -6.99
C PHE A 146 -4.55 12.28 -5.75
N PRO A 147 -5.71 12.94 -5.91
CA PRO A 147 -6.33 13.68 -4.80
C PRO A 147 -6.63 12.79 -3.58
N PRO A 148 -6.48 13.31 -2.35
CA PRO A 148 -7.16 12.74 -1.19
C PRO A 148 -8.70 12.84 -1.36
N GLY A 149 -9.48 12.07 -0.61
CA GLY A 149 -10.96 12.04 -0.72
C GLY A 149 -11.52 10.87 -1.51
N ILE A 150 -12.85 10.84 -1.60
CA ILE A 150 -13.67 9.85 -2.30
C ILE A 150 -13.68 10.08 -3.83
N PRO A 151 -13.78 9.03 -4.67
CA PRO A 151 -13.72 9.14 -6.13
C PRO A 151 -14.98 9.74 -6.76
N PHE A 152 -16.17 9.42 -6.24
CA PHE A 152 -17.46 9.83 -6.76
C PHE A 152 -18.23 10.70 -5.76
N HIS A 153 -18.85 11.76 -6.27
CA HIS A 153 -19.71 12.63 -5.48
C HIS A 153 -20.75 13.34 -6.34
N ASP A 154 -21.93 13.57 -5.77
CA ASP A 154 -22.97 14.41 -6.32
C ASP A 154 -22.73 15.88 -5.94
N LEU A 155 -22.41 16.71 -6.93
CA LEU A 155 -22.28 18.15 -6.75
C LEU A 155 -23.59 18.84 -7.11
N LYS A 156 -24.08 19.73 -6.23
CA LYS A 156 -25.28 20.55 -6.54
C LYS A 156 -24.90 21.74 -7.42
N SER A 157 -23.70 22.28 -7.21
CA SER A 157 -23.06 23.26 -8.07
C SER A 157 -21.62 22.85 -8.37
N LEU A 158 -21.09 23.24 -9.54
CA LEU A 158 -19.66 23.07 -9.84
C LEU A 158 -18.76 23.89 -8.91
N ASP A 159 -19.29 24.91 -8.24
CA ASP A 159 -18.58 25.70 -7.23
C ASP A 159 -18.47 25.00 -5.86
N ASP A 160 -19.21 23.90 -5.64
CA ASP A 160 -19.20 23.19 -4.37
C ASP A 160 -17.86 22.48 -4.14
N SER A 161 -17.37 22.53 -2.90
CA SER A 161 -16.12 21.86 -2.51
C SER A 161 -16.25 20.34 -2.60
N TRP A 162 -15.18 19.67 -3.08
CA TRP A 162 -15.12 18.21 -3.03
C TRP A 162 -15.06 17.72 -1.57
N PRO A 163 -15.71 16.60 -1.21
CA PRO A 163 -15.66 16.09 0.16
C PRO A 163 -14.27 15.54 0.52
N PHE A 164 -13.83 15.85 1.73
CA PHE A 164 -12.60 15.31 2.32
C PHE A 164 -12.83 14.89 3.76
N LYS A 165 -12.02 13.93 4.22
CA LYS A 165 -12.04 13.48 5.61
C LYS A 165 -11.59 14.59 6.57
N GLY A 166 -12.54 15.17 7.29
CA GLY A 166 -12.27 16.09 8.40
C GLY A 166 -11.68 15.37 9.62
N LYS A 167 -10.95 16.10 10.48
CA LYS A 167 -10.31 15.54 11.69
C LYS A 167 -11.30 14.85 12.65
N THR A 168 -12.54 15.32 12.68
CA THR A 168 -13.61 14.85 13.56
C THR A 168 -14.68 14.05 12.82
N ASN A 169 -14.53 13.84 11.50
CA ASN A 169 -15.49 13.02 10.75
C ASN A 169 -15.08 11.55 10.80
N HIS A 170 -15.63 10.83 11.78
CA HIS A 170 -15.43 9.39 11.94
C HIS A 170 -16.30 8.54 11.02
N GLY A 171 -17.35 9.11 10.42
CA GLY A 171 -18.25 8.43 9.49
C GLY A 171 -17.77 8.43 8.04
N PHE A 172 -16.70 9.16 7.73
CA PHE A 172 -16.17 9.24 6.37
C PHE A 172 -15.41 7.97 5.97
N PRO A 173 -15.64 7.41 4.76
CA PRO A 173 -16.58 7.87 3.73
C PRO A 173 -17.95 7.16 3.75
N GLN A 174 -18.28 6.38 4.78
CA GLN A 174 -19.55 5.64 4.86
C GLN A 174 -20.77 6.55 4.85
N ASP A 175 -20.67 7.74 5.44
CA ASP A 175 -21.67 8.82 5.38
C ASP A 175 -21.97 9.31 3.95
N HIS A 176 -21.04 9.11 3.01
CA HIS A 176 -21.21 9.36 1.58
C HIS A 176 -21.67 8.11 0.79
N GLY A 177 -22.01 7.01 1.47
CA GLY A 177 -22.52 5.79 0.87
C GLY A 177 -21.44 4.80 0.42
N TYR A 178 -20.20 4.95 0.88
CA TYR A 178 -19.10 4.08 0.49
C TYR A 178 -18.98 2.84 1.36
N GLN A 179 -18.76 1.68 0.74
CA GLN A 179 -18.42 0.44 1.45
C GLN A 179 -17.47 -0.45 0.67
N PHE A 180 -16.29 -0.73 1.22
CA PHE A 180 -15.30 -1.58 0.55
C PHE A 180 -15.73 -3.04 0.67
N ARG A 181 -15.68 -3.78 -0.44
CA ARG A 181 -16.09 -5.19 -0.53
C ARG A 181 -14.91 -6.14 -0.78
N GLY A 182 -13.68 -5.62 -0.80
CA GLY A 182 -12.48 -6.39 -1.08
C GLY A 182 -12.10 -6.34 -2.55
N TYR A 183 -11.42 -7.39 -3.01
CA TYR A 183 -11.02 -7.55 -4.40
C TYR A 183 -10.84 -9.02 -4.73
N HIS A 184 -10.94 -9.37 -6.00
CA HIS A 184 -10.49 -10.66 -6.52
C HIS A 184 -9.27 -10.45 -7.43
N LEU A 185 -8.56 -11.53 -7.72
CA LEU A 185 -7.38 -11.50 -8.58
C LEU A 185 -7.69 -12.23 -9.88
N ASP A 186 -7.20 -11.70 -11.00
CA ASP A 186 -7.17 -12.43 -12.26
C ASP A 186 -5.99 -13.43 -12.32
N GLU A 187 -5.82 -14.10 -13.46
CA GLU A 187 -4.73 -15.06 -13.68
C GLU A 187 -3.33 -14.43 -13.57
N MET A 188 -3.21 -13.14 -13.89
CA MET A 188 -1.99 -12.34 -13.75
C MET A 188 -1.82 -11.72 -12.36
N ARG A 189 -2.68 -12.11 -11.40
CA ARG A 189 -2.76 -11.59 -10.03
C ARG A 189 -3.06 -10.09 -9.93
N ARG A 190 -3.61 -9.48 -10.99
CA ARG A 190 -4.07 -8.09 -11.00
C ARG A 190 -5.40 -8.00 -10.24
N PRO A 191 -5.54 -7.06 -9.28
CA PRO A 191 -6.76 -6.95 -8.49
C PRO A 191 -7.86 -6.18 -9.22
N THR A 192 -9.07 -6.71 -9.18
CA THR A 192 -10.30 -5.95 -9.40
C THR A 192 -10.86 -5.54 -8.04
N PHE A 193 -10.74 -4.25 -7.70
CA PHE A 193 -11.28 -3.70 -6.47
C PHE A 193 -12.80 -3.60 -6.55
N ARG A 194 -13.47 -4.00 -5.47
CA ARG A 194 -14.93 -3.98 -5.39
C ARG A 194 -15.37 -3.14 -4.22
N TYR A 195 -16.31 -2.23 -4.45
CA TYR A 195 -16.92 -1.41 -3.42
C TYR A 195 -18.30 -0.95 -3.85
N HIS A 196 -19.09 -0.49 -2.90
CA HIS A 196 -20.35 0.18 -3.19
C HIS A 196 -20.15 1.70 -3.11
N TYR A 197 -20.83 2.41 -3.99
CA TYR A 197 -21.15 3.82 -3.83
C TYR A 197 -22.68 3.93 -3.86
N ARG A 198 -23.29 4.12 -2.69
CA ARG A 198 -24.75 4.03 -2.50
C ARG A 198 -25.25 2.65 -2.97
N GLU A 199 -26.26 2.62 -3.84
CA GLU A 199 -26.84 1.41 -4.42
C GLU A 199 -26.11 0.92 -5.69
N ILE A 200 -24.97 1.53 -6.03
CA ILE A 200 -24.17 1.18 -7.20
C ILE A 200 -23.04 0.24 -6.76
N GLU A 201 -22.98 -0.94 -7.35
CA GLU A 201 -21.80 -1.79 -7.24
C GLU A 201 -20.73 -1.29 -8.21
N VAL A 202 -19.53 -1.07 -7.71
CA VAL A 202 -18.38 -0.58 -8.49
C VAL A 202 -17.29 -1.63 -8.47
N GLU A 203 -16.92 -2.07 -9.66
CA GLU A 203 -15.68 -2.80 -9.89
C GLU A 203 -14.67 -1.88 -10.56
N GLU A 204 -13.44 -1.90 -10.07
CA GLU A 204 -12.37 -1.04 -10.54
C GLU A 204 -11.13 -1.88 -10.82
N PHE A 205 -10.72 -1.88 -12.09
CA PHE A 205 -9.65 -2.71 -12.60
C PHE A 205 -8.57 -1.87 -13.28
N PHE A 206 -7.34 -2.33 -13.18
CA PHE A 206 -6.16 -1.62 -13.66
C PHE A 206 -5.27 -2.55 -14.48
N GLU A 207 -4.70 -2.00 -15.56
CA GLU A 207 -3.82 -2.72 -16.47
C GLU A 207 -2.63 -1.84 -16.83
N ASP A 208 -1.42 -2.37 -16.71
CA ASP A 208 -0.24 -1.82 -17.35
C ASP A 208 -0.25 -2.21 -18.83
N VAL A 209 -0.16 -1.20 -19.70
CA VAL A 209 -0.05 -1.43 -21.15
C VAL A 209 1.34 -0.98 -21.57
N VAL A 210 2.19 -1.98 -21.87
CA VAL A 210 3.52 -1.76 -22.44
C VAL A 210 3.39 -1.68 -23.95
N THR A 211 3.86 -0.57 -24.51
CA THR A 211 3.80 -0.32 -25.96
C THR A 211 5.18 -0.51 -26.58
N GLN A 212 5.24 -0.89 -27.86
CA GLN A 212 6.52 -1.07 -28.55
C GLN A 212 7.29 0.24 -28.72
N ASP A 213 6.59 1.37 -28.72
CA ASP A 213 7.16 2.70 -28.94
C ASP A 213 7.63 3.38 -27.64
N GLY A 214 7.54 2.69 -26.49
CA GLY A 214 7.92 3.22 -25.17
C GLY A 214 6.93 4.22 -24.56
N ASN A 215 5.74 4.35 -25.16
CA ASN A 215 4.62 5.18 -24.68
C ASN A 215 3.73 4.39 -23.70
N ASP A 216 4.35 3.77 -22.70
CA ASP A 216 3.63 2.92 -21.74
C ASP A 216 2.64 3.74 -20.92
N TYR A 217 1.46 3.17 -20.73
CA TYR A 217 0.37 3.84 -20.02
C TYR A 217 -0.33 2.86 -19.08
N PHE A 218 -1.09 3.44 -18.15
CA PHE A 218 -1.86 2.70 -17.17
C PHE A 218 -3.35 2.87 -17.48
N LYS A 219 -4.01 1.78 -17.84
CA LYS A 219 -5.43 1.76 -18.14
C LYS A 219 -6.22 1.49 -16.87
N ARG A 220 -7.24 2.30 -16.60
CA ARG A 220 -8.18 2.13 -15.50
C ARG A 220 -9.57 1.94 -16.07
N THR A 221 -10.25 0.87 -15.66
CA THR A 221 -11.60 0.55 -16.09
C THR A 221 -12.49 0.46 -14.86
N PHE A 222 -13.59 1.21 -14.88
CA PHE A 222 -14.68 1.05 -13.94
C PHE A 222 -15.82 0.32 -14.61
N GLN A 223 -16.38 -0.65 -13.92
CA GLN A 223 -17.67 -1.24 -14.23
C GLN A 223 -18.64 -0.86 -13.11
N PHE A 224 -19.79 -0.30 -13.49
CA PHE A 224 -20.85 0.06 -12.58
C PHE A 224 -22.04 -0.85 -12.83
N GLU A 225 -22.58 -1.46 -11.78
CA GLU A 225 -23.85 -2.17 -11.83
C GLU A 225 -24.88 -1.41 -10.99
N ALA A 226 -25.93 -0.93 -11.65
CA ALA A 226 -27.01 -0.18 -11.03
C ALA A 226 -28.34 -0.94 -11.19
N ALA A 227 -28.98 -1.27 -10.06
CA ALA A 227 -30.27 -1.98 -10.08
C ALA A 227 -31.40 -1.15 -10.70
N GLU A 228 -31.30 0.18 -10.62
CA GLU A 228 -32.23 1.17 -11.17
C GLU A 228 -31.44 2.35 -11.75
N PRO A 229 -32.05 3.20 -12.62
CA PRO A 229 -31.39 4.41 -13.11
C PRO A 229 -30.96 5.32 -11.95
N GLN A 230 -29.75 5.89 -12.05
CA GLN A 230 -29.16 6.72 -11.01
C GLN A 230 -29.20 8.20 -11.38
N GLU A 231 -29.37 9.05 -10.37
CA GLU A 231 -29.20 10.50 -10.53
C GLU A 231 -27.75 10.84 -10.95
N PRO A 232 -27.54 11.94 -11.69
CA PRO A 232 -26.20 12.35 -12.10
C PRO A 232 -25.25 12.57 -10.92
N PHE A 233 -24.03 12.09 -11.07
CA PHE A 233 -22.93 12.35 -10.13
C PHE A 233 -21.63 12.55 -10.92
N TYR A 234 -20.56 12.93 -10.22
CA TYR A 234 -19.27 13.20 -10.83
C TYR A 234 -18.22 12.23 -10.32
N PHE A 235 -17.32 11.84 -11.22
CA PHE A 235 -16.06 11.20 -10.88
C PHE A 235 -14.93 12.22 -10.92
N ARG A 236 -14.16 12.37 -9.83
CA ARG A 236 -12.96 13.22 -9.82
C ARG A 236 -11.76 12.43 -10.33
N ALA A 237 -11.49 12.56 -11.63
CA ALA A 237 -10.52 11.73 -12.33
C ALA A 237 -9.06 12.08 -12.03
N ALA A 238 -8.76 13.37 -11.85
CA ALA A 238 -7.43 13.87 -11.52
C ALA A 238 -7.50 15.27 -10.89
N CYS A 239 -6.47 15.65 -10.14
CA CYS A 239 -6.25 17.01 -9.66
C CYS A 239 -4.79 17.41 -9.78
N GLY A 240 -4.50 18.69 -9.97
CA GLY A 240 -3.13 19.19 -10.06
C GLY A 240 -3.05 20.70 -9.93
N ARG A 241 -1.82 21.22 -9.90
CA ARG A 241 -1.59 22.68 -9.84
C ARG A 241 -1.84 23.34 -11.19
N LYS A 242 -1.51 22.63 -12.26
CA LYS A 242 -1.75 23.06 -13.64
C LYS A 242 -2.66 22.06 -14.32
N VAL A 243 -3.81 22.53 -14.79
CA VAL A 243 -4.77 21.72 -15.53
C VAL A 243 -5.09 22.38 -16.85
N SER A 244 -5.24 21.59 -17.91
CA SER A 244 -5.65 22.07 -19.23
C SER A 244 -6.39 20.98 -19.99
N ALA A 245 -7.32 21.37 -20.85
CA ALA A 245 -8.04 20.49 -21.75
C ALA A 245 -7.47 20.63 -23.17
N THR A 246 -7.07 19.52 -23.78
CA THR A 246 -6.73 19.46 -25.21
C THR A 246 -7.97 19.14 -26.05
N SER A 247 -8.91 18.39 -25.47
CA SER A 247 -10.26 18.13 -25.99
C SER A 247 -11.20 17.86 -24.81
N ASP A 248 -12.45 17.49 -25.10
CA ASP A 248 -13.41 16.99 -24.13
C ASP A 248 -13.05 15.60 -23.55
N GLN A 249 -12.08 14.90 -24.15
CA GLN A 249 -11.62 13.58 -23.70
C GLN A 249 -10.14 13.52 -23.30
N VAL A 250 -9.35 14.56 -23.58
CA VAL A 250 -7.90 14.57 -23.31
C VAL A 250 -7.54 15.79 -22.47
N PHE A 251 -6.95 15.52 -21.32
CA PHE A 251 -6.58 16.51 -20.32
C PHE A 251 -5.12 16.34 -19.91
N VAL A 252 -4.47 17.45 -19.56
CA VAL A 252 -3.12 17.45 -19.00
C VAL A 252 -3.19 18.05 -17.60
N ILE A 253 -2.69 17.30 -16.61
CA ILE A 253 -2.68 17.61 -15.19
C ILE A 253 -1.25 17.52 -14.69
N ASP A 254 -0.61 18.67 -14.49
CA ASP A 254 0.82 18.80 -14.22
C ASP A 254 1.68 18.09 -15.28
N ARG A 255 2.09 16.84 -15.02
CA ARG A 255 2.83 16.00 -15.97
C ARG A 255 2.06 14.75 -16.43
N LEU A 256 0.86 14.54 -15.89
CA LEU A 256 -0.02 13.44 -16.24
C LEU A 256 -0.87 13.85 -17.43
N GLN A 257 -0.82 13.06 -18.50
CA GLN A 257 -1.85 13.06 -19.53
C GLN A 257 -2.93 12.05 -19.14
N LEU A 258 -4.17 12.54 -19.08
CA LEU A 258 -5.37 11.76 -18.83
C LEU A 258 -6.20 11.71 -20.12
N ARG A 259 -6.54 10.50 -20.56
CA ARG A 259 -7.43 10.30 -21.70
C ARG A 259 -8.64 9.46 -21.31
N LEU A 260 -9.83 9.92 -21.67
CA LEU A 260 -11.06 9.13 -21.64
C LEU A 260 -11.16 8.34 -22.94
N THR A 261 -11.33 7.03 -22.84
CA THR A 261 -11.44 6.13 -24.01
C THR A 261 -12.81 5.46 -24.15
N SER A 262 -13.63 5.52 -23.11
CA SER A 262 -15.07 5.29 -23.23
C SER A 262 -15.79 6.54 -23.76
N ASP A 263 -17.05 6.38 -24.18
CA ASP A 263 -17.88 7.48 -24.71
C ASP A 263 -18.37 8.42 -23.59
N HIS A 264 -17.42 9.17 -23.02
CA HIS A 264 -17.60 10.08 -21.89
C HIS A 264 -16.78 11.34 -22.16
N THR A 265 -17.18 12.45 -21.55
CA THR A 265 -16.45 13.72 -21.62
C THR A 265 -16.09 14.21 -20.22
N GLY A 266 -15.03 14.99 -20.11
CA GLY A 266 -14.59 15.61 -18.87
C GLY A 266 -14.88 17.11 -18.83
N ILE A 267 -15.00 17.61 -17.61
CA ILE A 267 -15.14 19.03 -17.28
C ILE A 267 -13.87 19.46 -16.56
N LEU A 268 -13.22 20.48 -17.10
CA LEU A 268 -12.13 21.19 -16.41
C LEU A 268 -12.75 22.12 -15.36
N ARG A 269 -12.46 21.86 -14.08
CA ARG A 269 -12.81 22.77 -12.98
C ARG A 269 -11.55 23.49 -12.52
N GLU A 270 -11.49 24.79 -12.78
CA GLU A 270 -10.39 25.64 -12.29
C GLU A 270 -10.45 25.79 -10.76
N GLY A 271 -9.29 25.85 -10.12
CA GLY A 271 -9.17 25.92 -8.67
C GLY A 271 -7.73 25.69 -8.20
N ASP A 272 -7.54 25.65 -6.88
CA ASP A 272 -6.28 25.22 -6.25
C ASP A 272 -6.56 24.10 -5.23
N PRO A 273 -6.41 22.81 -5.62
CA PRO A 273 -5.96 22.34 -6.93
C PRO A 273 -7.08 22.44 -8.01
N GLY A 274 -6.67 22.54 -9.27
CA GLY A 274 -7.58 22.36 -10.42
C GLY A 274 -7.90 20.88 -10.63
N GLU A 275 -9.04 20.58 -11.23
CA GLU A 275 -9.59 19.22 -11.27
C GLU A 275 -10.21 18.86 -12.63
N ILE A 276 -10.19 17.57 -12.95
CA ILE A 276 -10.96 17.00 -14.06
C ILE A 276 -12.09 16.17 -13.46
N LEU A 277 -13.32 16.57 -13.76
CA LEU A 277 -14.54 15.87 -13.35
C LEU A 277 -15.16 15.17 -14.56
N VAL A 278 -15.56 13.91 -14.42
CA VAL A 278 -16.31 13.17 -15.44
C VAL A 278 -17.76 13.05 -14.96
N PRO A 279 -18.73 13.71 -15.62
CA PRO A 279 -20.14 13.51 -15.31
C PRO A 279 -20.56 12.08 -15.65
N LEU A 280 -21.32 11.45 -14.75
CA LEU A 280 -21.81 10.09 -14.88
C LEU A 280 -23.32 10.07 -14.67
N THR A 281 -24.03 9.48 -15.63
CA THR A 281 -25.46 9.19 -15.55
C THR A 281 -25.64 7.71 -15.89
N LEU A 282 -25.98 6.91 -14.89
CA LEU A 282 -26.04 5.46 -15.05
C LEU A 282 -27.48 4.99 -15.30
N PRO A 283 -27.78 4.35 -16.44
CA PRO A 283 -29.03 3.62 -16.61
C PRO A 283 -29.05 2.36 -15.73
N LYS A 284 -30.20 1.70 -15.66
CA LYS A 284 -30.32 0.36 -15.09
C LYS A 284 -29.42 -0.63 -15.86
N GLY A 285 -28.67 -1.44 -15.13
CA GLY A 285 -27.77 -2.45 -15.67
C GLY A 285 -26.29 -2.07 -15.55
N ILE A 286 -25.49 -2.55 -16.50
CA ILE A 286 -24.04 -2.39 -16.49
C ILE A 286 -23.63 -1.17 -17.33
N SER A 287 -22.78 -0.32 -16.77
CA SER A 287 -22.12 0.80 -17.46
C SER A 287 -20.61 0.73 -17.26
N THR A 288 -19.83 1.32 -18.17
CA THR A 288 -18.36 1.27 -18.13
C THR A 288 -17.75 2.63 -18.38
N LEU A 289 -16.72 2.97 -17.61
CA LEU A 289 -15.85 4.13 -17.81
C LEU A 289 -14.41 3.64 -17.97
N THR A 290 -13.70 4.07 -19.00
CA THR A 290 -12.31 3.69 -19.23
C THR A 290 -11.43 4.93 -19.42
N LEU A 291 -10.31 4.95 -18.71
CA LEU A 291 -9.32 6.01 -18.74
C LEU A 291 -7.92 5.44 -18.98
N GLU A 292 -7.06 6.25 -19.58
CA GLU A 292 -5.63 5.99 -19.75
C GLU A 292 -4.82 7.10 -19.07
N TYR A 293 -3.81 6.69 -18.30
CA TYR A 293 -2.86 7.56 -17.62
C TYR A 293 -1.48 7.39 -18.23
N GLN A 294 -0.90 8.48 -18.75
CA GLN A 294 0.43 8.49 -19.35
C GLN A 294 1.26 9.66 -18.79
N TRP A 295 2.52 9.41 -18.43
CA TRP A 295 3.45 10.42 -17.89
C TRP A 295 4.92 10.00 -18.00
#